data_AF-A0AAW5JST2-F1
#
_entry.id   AF-A0AAW5JST2-F1
#
_cell.length_a   1.000
_cell.length_b   1.000
_cell.length_c   1.000
_cell.angle_alpha   90.00
_cell.angle_beta   90.00
_cell.angle_gamma   90.00
#
_symmetry.space_group_name_H-M   'P 1'
#
loop_
_entity.id
_entity.type
_entity.pdbx_description
1 polymer ?
#
loop_
_entity_poly.entity_id
_entity_poly.type
_entity_poly.pdbx_seq_one_letter_code
_entity_poly.pdbx_strand_id
1 'polypeptide(L)'
;MNFIQRLMYGRYGVDQLSVFLFALYLVFYLLSAVFHNSFFSLLSMAPILWAVFRMFSRNVVRRRGENARFMTVAGPAIRWVKLRRTIHRDKDHLYFKCPNCGQQLRAPRGKGKITVNCRNCGVSFEEKT
;
A
#
# COMPACT_ATOMS: atom_id res chain seq x y z
N MET A 1 20.31 -19.16 18.96
CA MET A 1 20.66 -17.77 18.61
C MET A 1 19.42 -16.90 18.63
N ASN A 2 18.99 -16.42 19.81
CA ASN A 2 17.71 -15.70 19.99
C ASN A 2 17.91 -14.27 20.51
N PHE A 3 19.11 -13.70 20.38
CA PHE A 3 19.44 -12.37 20.91
C PHE A 3 18.56 -11.27 20.30
N ILE A 4 18.39 -11.28 18.98
CA ILE A 4 17.56 -10.30 18.27
C ILE A 4 16.08 -10.43 18.65
N GLN A 5 15.58 -11.67 18.82
CA GLN A 5 14.20 -11.92 19.25
C GLN A 5 13.95 -11.43 20.68
N ARG A 6 14.92 -11.63 21.59
CA ARG A 6 14.85 -11.08 22.96
C ARG A 6 14.91 -9.57 22.99
N LEU A 7 15.71 -8.96 22.12
CA LEU A 7 15.76 -7.50 21.97
C LEU A 7 14.41 -6.95 21.47
N MET A 8 13.78 -7.59 20.50
CA MET A 8 12.49 -7.12 19.95
C MET A 8 11.28 -7.47 20.84
N TYR A 9 11.45 -8.30 21.86
CA TYR A 9 10.37 -8.71 22.74
C TYR A 9 9.74 -7.51 23.47
N GLY A 10 8.42 -7.34 23.34
CA GLY A 10 7.67 -6.23 23.93
C GLY A 10 7.88 -4.86 23.25
N ARG A 11 8.55 -4.81 22.09
CA ARG A 11 8.65 -3.61 21.24
C ARG A 11 7.68 -3.69 20.08
N TYR A 12 7.41 -2.54 19.47
CA TYR A 12 6.39 -2.45 18.41
C TYR A 12 6.81 -3.08 17.08
N GLY A 13 8.04 -2.85 16.62
CA GLY A 13 8.54 -3.39 15.35
C GLY A 13 8.20 -2.53 14.12
N VAL A 14 8.29 -3.12 12.93
CA VAL A 14 8.08 -2.45 11.62
C VAL A 14 6.59 -2.51 11.23
N ASP A 15 6.02 -1.38 10.81
CA ASP A 15 4.65 -1.25 10.30
C ASP A 15 4.59 -0.55 8.93
N GLN A 16 3.37 -0.33 8.40
CA GLN A 16 3.20 0.32 7.08
C GLN A 16 3.68 1.77 7.06
N LEU A 17 3.50 2.50 8.16
CA LEU A 17 4.03 3.86 8.29
C LEU A 17 5.57 3.87 8.33
N SER A 18 6.21 2.92 9.01
CA SER A 18 7.67 2.76 9.02
C SER A 18 8.21 2.41 7.63
N VAL A 19 7.51 1.55 6.86
CA VAL A 19 7.86 1.28 5.46
C VAL A 19 7.72 2.55 4.60
N PHE A 20 6.66 3.34 4.82
CA PHE A 20 6.48 4.61 4.13
C PHE A 20 7.60 5.61 4.45
N LEU A 21 7.99 5.75 5.73
CA LEU A 21 9.10 6.61 6.15
C LEU A 21 10.44 6.16 5.54
N PHE A 22 10.67 4.84 5.44
CA PHE A 22 11.85 4.31 4.77
C PHE A 22 11.84 4.61 3.27
N ALA A 23 10.69 4.49 2.60
CA ALA A 23 10.55 4.86 1.19
C ALA A 23 10.78 6.36 0.99
N LEU A 24 10.28 7.21 1.89
CA LEU A 24 10.50 8.66 1.87
C LEU A 24 11.98 9.01 2.04
N TYR A 25 12.67 8.34 2.97
CA TYR A 25 14.13 8.43 3.11
C TYR A 25 14.83 8.11 1.79
N LEU A 26 14.48 6.97 1.17
CA LEU A 26 15.10 6.55 -0.09
C LEU A 26 14.89 7.58 -1.20
N VAL A 27 13.69 8.16 -1.31
CA VAL A 27 13.40 9.21 -2.30
C VAL A 27 14.26 10.44 -2.07
N PHE A 28 14.35 10.96 -0.83
CA PHE A 28 15.19 12.12 -0.54
C PHE A 28 16.67 11.84 -0.72
N TYR A 29 17.13 10.64 -0.37
CA TYR A 29 18.51 10.21 -0.60
C TYR A 29 18.85 10.18 -2.10
N LEU A 30 17.97 9.60 -2.93
CA LEU A 30 18.17 9.57 -4.39
C LEU A 30 18.14 10.97 -4.99
N LEU A 31 17.23 11.84 -4.54
CA LEU A 31 17.20 13.25 -4.96
C LEU A 31 18.50 13.97 -4.58
N SER A 32 19.03 13.74 -3.36
CA SER A 32 20.31 14.29 -2.94
C SER A 32 21.46 13.86 -3.86
N ALA A 33 21.46 12.60 -4.31
CA ALA A 33 22.47 12.09 -5.23
C ALA A 33 22.36 12.72 -6.62
N VAL A 34 21.14 12.94 -7.12
CA VAL A 34 20.91 13.57 -8.43
C VAL A 34 21.31 15.05 -8.39
N PHE A 35 20.86 15.79 -7.37
CA PHE A 35 21.08 17.24 -7.26
C PHE A 35 22.43 17.62 -6.62
N HIS A 36 23.22 16.64 -6.16
CA HIS A 36 24.49 16.84 -5.44
C HIS A 36 24.40 17.84 -4.28
N ASN A 37 23.22 17.93 -3.65
CA ASN A 37 22.94 18.93 -2.62
C ASN A 37 22.82 18.27 -1.24
N SER A 38 23.71 18.64 -0.33
CA SER A 38 23.79 18.15 1.05
C SER A 38 22.52 18.41 1.88
N PHE A 39 21.72 19.40 1.49
CA PHE A 39 20.46 19.71 2.18
C PHE A 39 19.46 18.55 2.14
N PHE A 40 19.31 17.90 0.98
CA PHE A 40 18.40 16.75 0.84
C PHE A 40 18.90 15.53 1.61
N SER A 41 20.23 15.34 1.69
CA SER A 41 20.83 14.30 2.52
C SER A 41 20.50 14.51 4.00
N LEU A 42 20.65 15.73 4.53
CA LEU A 42 20.29 16.04 5.91
C LEU A 42 18.78 15.85 6.15
N LEU A 43 17.94 16.31 5.23
CA LEU A 43 16.49 16.15 5.32
C LEU A 43 16.07 14.67 5.33
N SER A 44 16.78 13.82 4.59
CA SER A 44 16.52 12.38 4.55
C SER A 44 16.75 11.69 5.91
N MET A 45 17.61 12.23 6.78
CA MET A 45 17.85 11.65 8.11
C MET A 45 16.63 11.70 9.01
N ALA A 46 15.78 12.72 8.89
CA ALA A 46 14.61 12.90 9.76
C ALA A 46 13.62 11.70 9.70
N PRO A 47 13.12 11.24 8.53
CA PRO A 47 12.19 10.13 8.46
C PRO A 47 12.79 8.80 8.94
N ILE A 48 14.07 8.54 8.67
CA ILE A 48 14.71 7.29 9.11
C ILE A 48 14.93 7.27 10.62
N LEU A 49 15.35 8.38 11.23
CA LEU A 49 15.49 8.49 12.69
C LEU A 49 14.14 8.30 13.39
N TRP A 50 13.07 8.89 12.85
CA TRP A 50 11.71 8.70 13.36
C TRP A 50 11.23 7.24 13.22
N ALA A 51 11.50 6.59 12.09
CA ALA A 51 11.15 5.19 11.88
C ALA A 51 11.86 4.26 12.88
N VAL A 52 13.15 4.50 13.13
CA VAL A 52 13.94 3.75 14.12
C VAL A 52 13.39 3.98 15.53
N PHE A 53 13.13 5.23 15.92
CA PHE A 53 12.53 5.55 17.22
C PHE A 53 11.20 4.82 17.43
N ARG A 54 10.32 4.79 16.43
CA ARG A 54 9.05 4.07 16.48
C ARG A 54 9.26 2.57 16.66
N MET A 55 10.20 1.98 15.94
CA MET A 55 10.48 0.54 15.97
C MET A 55 10.87 0.06 17.38
N PHE A 56 11.68 0.86 18.07
CA PHE A 56 12.15 0.56 19.43
C PHE A 56 11.20 1.02 20.54
N SER A 57 10.10 1.70 20.20
CA SER A 57 9.13 2.17 21.17
C SER A 57 8.43 1.01 21.87
N ARG A 58 8.32 1.09 23.21
CA ARG A 58 7.57 0.14 24.04
C ARG A 58 6.07 0.41 24.08
N ASN A 59 5.62 1.59 23.64
CA ASN A 59 4.22 1.99 23.75
C ASN A 59 3.41 1.56 22.50
N VAL A 60 3.15 0.25 22.42
CA VAL A 60 2.53 -0.42 21.27
C VAL A 60 1.15 0.17 20.92
N VAL A 61 0.31 0.47 21.91
CA VAL A 61 -1.04 0.98 21.69
C VAL A 61 -1.03 2.32 20.96
N ARG A 62 -0.17 3.25 21.41
CA ARG A 62 -0.02 4.56 20.77
C ARG A 62 0.47 4.43 19.33
N ARG A 63 1.46 3.56 19.08
CA ARG A 63 2.01 3.36 17.73
C ARG A 63 1.00 2.71 16.77
N ARG A 64 0.19 1.76 17.25
CA ARG A 64 -0.94 1.20 16.50
C ARG A 64 -1.94 2.28 16.11
N GLY A 65 -2.27 3.20 17.03
CA GLY A 65 -3.16 4.33 16.73
C GLY A 65 -2.62 5.26 15.65
N GLU A 66 -1.32 5.59 15.69
CA GLU A 66 -0.66 6.38 14.65
C GLU A 66 -0.69 5.68 13.28
N ASN A 67 -0.40 4.37 13.25
CA ASN A 67 -0.46 3.58 12.01
C ASN A 67 -1.90 3.46 11.49
N ALA A 68 -2.90 3.31 12.36
CA ALA A 68 -4.30 3.27 11.96
C ALA A 68 -4.73 4.59 11.29
N ARG A 69 -4.35 5.74 11.86
CA ARG A 69 -4.58 7.06 11.25
C ARG A 69 -3.86 7.22 9.91
N PHE A 70 -2.64 6.71 9.80
CA PHE A 70 -1.95 6.68 8.50
C PHE A 70 -2.72 5.82 7.49
N MET A 71 -3.22 4.66 7.90
CA MET A 71 -3.95 3.73 7.04
C MET A 71 -5.34 4.23 6.62
N THR A 72 -5.99 5.13 7.37
CA THR A 72 -7.24 5.74 6.88
C THR A 72 -6.98 6.62 5.66
N VAL A 73 -5.86 7.37 5.67
CA VAL A 73 -5.47 8.28 4.60
C VAL A 73 -4.80 7.53 3.44
N ALA A 74 -3.80 6.71 3.72
CA ALA A 74 -3.04 5.98 2.71
C ALA A 74 -3.75 4.71 2.21
N GLY A 75 -4.71 4.17 2.96
CA GLY A 75 -5.38 2.90 2.69
C GLY A 75 -6.06 2.82 1.31
N PRO A 76 -6.83 3.82 0.86
CA PRO A 76 -7.40 3.85 -0.49
C PRO A 76 -6.31 3.77 -1.58
N ALA A 77 -5.22 4.54 -1.44
CA ALA A 77 -4.13 4.54 -2.41
C ALA A 77 -3.41 3.20 -2.46
N ILE A 78 -3.11 2.61 -1.30
CA ILE A 78 -2.46 1.29 -1.18
C ILE A 78 -3.36 0.20 -1.79
N ARG A 79 -4.67 0.24 -1.52
CA ARG A 79 -5.65 -0.70 -2.12
C ARG A 79 -5.70 -0.55 -3.64
N TRP A 80 -5.69 0.68 -4.15
CA TRP A 80 -5.67 0.94 -5.58
C TRP A 80 -4.40 0.40 -6.25
N VAL A 81 -3.22 0.64 -5.66
CA VAL A 81 -1.95 0.10 -6.19
C VAL A 81 -1.94 -1.42 -6.17
N LYS A 82 -2.39 -2.04 -5.06
CA LYS A 82 -2.50 -3.51 -4.96
C LYS A 82 -3.43 -4.06 -6.03
N LEU A 83 -4.61 -3.47 -6.18
CA LEU A 83 -5.55 -3.87 -7.20
C LEU A 83 -4.93 -3.75 -8.61
N ARG A 84 -4.30 -2.63 -8.94
CA ARG A 84 -3.67 -2.43 -10.25
C ARG A 84 -2.60 -3.49 -10.53
N ARG A 85 -1.81 -3.85 -9.51
CA ARG A 85 -0.83 -4.95 -9.59
C ARG A 85 -1.50 -6.30 -9.80
N THR A 86 -2.60 -6.59 -9.10
CA THR A 86 -3.39 -7.81 -9.30
C THR A 86 -3.94 -7.90 -10.72
N ILE A 87 -4.55 -6.83 -11.22
CA ILE A 87 -5.08 -6.76 -12.60
C ILE A 87 -3.97 -6.94 -13.62
N HIS A 88 -2.80 -6.36 -13.39
CA HIS A 88 -1.67 -6.49 -14.31
C HIS A 88 -1.10 -7.92 -14.33
N ARG A 89 -1.10 -8.62 -13.18
CA ARG A 89 -0.66 -10.02 -13.10
C ARG A 89 -1.69 -11.01 -13.63
N ASP A 90 -2.98 -10.72 -13.46
CA ASP A 90 -4.08 -11.57 -13.91
C ASP A 90 -4.30 -11.39 -15.42
N LYS A 91 -3.64 -12.27 -16.20
CA LYS A 91 -3.74 -12.28 -17.67
C LYS A 91 -5.01 -12.99 -18.16
N ASP A 92 -5.61 -13.85 -17.34
CA ASP A 92 -6.73 -14.69 -17.73
C ASP A 92 -8.08 -14.00 -17.53
N HIS A 93 -8.13 -12.94 -16.69
CA HIS A 93 -9.37 -12.24 -16.38
C HIS A 93 -9.32 -10.75 -16.72
N LEU A 94 -10.48 -10.22 -17.09
CA LEU A 94 -10.75 -8.80 -17.25
C LEU A 94 -11.50 -8.30 -16.01
N TYR A 95 -11.20 -7.06 -15.61
CA TYR A 95 -11.83 -6.39 -14.49
C TYR A 95 -12.51 -5.13 -15.00
N PHE A 96 -13.80 -4.98 -14.70
CA PHE A 96 -14.62 -3.85 -15.10
C PHE A 96 -15.45 -3.36 -13.93
N LYS A 97 -16.02 -2.15 -14.06
CA LYS A 97 -16.85 -1.54 -13.02
C LYS A 97 -18.30 -1.60 -13.46
N CYS A 98 -19.18 -2.00 -12.54
CA CYS A 98 -20.61 -1.89 -12.76
C CYS A 98 -21.00 -0.42 -13.00
N PRO A 99 -21.79 -0.09 -14.05
CA PRO A 99 -22.18 1.28 -14.36
C PRO A 99 -23.12 1.89 -13.31
N ASN A 100 -23.89 1.06 -12.59
CA ASN A 100 -24.86 1.52 -11.60
C ASN A 100 -24.24 1.67 -10.20
N CYS A 101 -23.54 0.65 -9.68
CA CYS A 101 -23.04 0.66 -8.30
C CYS A 101 -21.51 0.82 -8.15
N GLY A 102 -20.75 0.86 -9.24
CA GLY A 102 -19.29 1.01 -9.22
C GLY A 102 -18.51 -0.19 -8.67
N GLN A 103 -19.19 -1.30 -8.33
CA GLN A 103 -18.53 -2.52 -7.87
C GLN A 103 -17.63 -3.10 -8.96
N GLN A 104 -16.45 -3.58 -8.58
CA GLN A 104 -15.55 -4.28 -9.50
C GLN A 104 -15.99 -5.72 -9.70
N LEU A 105 -16.12 -6.09 -10.96
CA LEU A 105 -16.51 -7.41 -11.42
C LEU A 105 -15.34 -8.02 -12.20
N ARG A 106 -15.22 -9.35 -12.12
CA ARG A 106 -14.16 -10.14 -12.75
C ARG A 106 -14.80 -11.10 -13.75
N ALA A 107 -14.33 -11.12 -14.99
CA ALA A 107 -14.75 -12.08 -16.01
C ALA A 107 -13.56 -12.70 -16.75
N PRO A 108 -13.67 -13.92 -17.29
CA PRO A 108 -12.60 -14.56 -18.06
C PRO A 108 -12.40 -13.87 -19.43
N ARG A 109 -11.16 -13.70 -19.88
CA ARG A 109 -10.83 -13.07 -21.17
C ARG A 109 -11.14 -13.99 -22.36
N GLY A 110 -11.34 -13.38 -23.54
CA GLY A 110 -11.40 -14.10 -24.82
C GLY A 110 -12.73 -14.80 -25.11
N LYS A 111 -13.81 -14.46 -24.39
CA LYS A 111 -15.16 -15.02 -24.62
C LYS A 111 -16.04 -14.18 -25.55
N GLY A 112 -15.52 -13.04 -26.04
CA GLY A 112 -16.26 -12.16 -26.95
C GLY A 112 -17.26 -11.28 -26.20
N LYS A 113 -18.51 -11.23 -26.64
CA LYS A 113 -19.57 -10.48 -25.95
C LYS A 113 -20.13 -11.34 -24.82
N ILE A 114 -20.05 -10.81 -23.60
CA ILE A 114 -20.58 -11.46 -22.39
C ILE A 114 -21.63 -10.56 -21.74
N THR A 115 -22.71 -11.16 -21.26
CA THR A 115 -23.68 -10.48 -20.40
C THR A 115 -23.24 -10.67 -18.96
N VAL A 116 -22.87 -9.57 -18.30
CA VAL A 116 -22.45 -9.62 -16.90
C VAL A 116 -23.56 -9.13 -16.01
N ASN A 117 -23.90 -9.95 -15.01
CA ASN A 117 -24.83 -9.59 -13.95
C ASN A 117 -24.08 -9.12 -12.69
N CYS A 118 -24.39 -7.93 -12.21
CA CYS A 118 -23.83 -7.40 -10.97
C CYS A 118 -24.49 -8.04 -9.73
N ARG A 119 -23.69 -8.66 -8.85
CA ARG A 119 -24.21 -9.28 -7.62
C ARG A 119 -24.74 -8.28 -6.58
N ASN A 120 -24.33 -7.02 -6.64
CA ASN A 120 -24.72 -6.00 -5.66
C ASN A 120 -25.99 -5.24 -6.04
N CYS A 121 -26.24 -4.99 -7.33
CA CYS A 121 -27.43 -4.25 -7.77
C CYS A 121 -28.31 -5.00 -8.78
N GLY A 122 -27.94 -6.21 -9.19
CA GLY A 122 -28.75 -7.05 -10.10
C GLY A 122 -28.82 -6.57 -11.54
N VAL A 123 -28.14 -5.47 -11.89
CA VAL A 123 -28.15 -4.96 -13.28
C VAL A 123 -27.33 -5.88 -14.18
N SER A 124 -27.93 -6.25 -15.31
CA SER A 124 -27.27 -6.96 -16.41
C SER A 124 -26.87 -5.98 -17.51
N PHE A 125 -25.62 -6.06 -17.96
CA PHE A 125 -25.12 -5.27 -19.08
C PHE A 125 -24.20 -6.12 -19.97
N GLU A 126 -24.08 -5.73 -21.23
CA GLU A 126 -23.20 -6.39 -22.19
C GLU A 126 -21.84 -5.72 -22.22
N GLU A 127 -20.78 -6.51 -22.09
CA GLU A 127 -19.42 -6.03 -22.23
C GLU A 127 -18.61 -6.99 -23.11
N LYS A 128 -17.56 -6.47 -23.74
CA LYS A 128 -16.65 -7.28 -24.55
C LYS A 128 -15.42 -7.66 -23.71
N THR A 129 -15.08 -8.94 -23.71
CA THR A 129 -13.89 -9.50 -23.05
C THR A 129 -12.68 -9.62 -23.94
#